data_AF-A0A9J6F531-F1
#
_entry.id   AF-A0A9J6F531-F1
#
_cell.length_a   1.000
_cell.length_b   1.000
_cell.length_c   1.000
_cell.angle_alpha   90.00
_cell.angle_beta   90.00
_cell.angle_gamma   90.00
#
_symmetry.space_group_name_H-M   'P 1'
#
loop_
_entity.id
_entity.type
_entity.pdbx_description
1 polymer ?
#
loop_
_entity_poly.entity_id
_entity_poly.type
_entity_poly.pdbx_seq_one_letter_code
_entity_poly.pdbx_strand_id
1 'polypeptide(L)'
;MTASFKHLRDLHKEESPLLLNSGYGLTSKALNPSSFERQDVKLVLQVFNPHVAEAPAARKGHTDFQHATATAEFIKIILRWWSIVNVKTPSKGFHHRNVYEEPMSNHTDDPKASFLSAFITWLDVWEFYRHDTGVLTQETLSALRVSAQSLLALLKYCVSELHFKYILLGKVQTDPLESRFGQYSQSAGGQYHISVRQLCETEGRIRLQNALPRNSNNDLRGIEETDSVRDAGTSFRVHVSDADLDELRA
;
A
#
# COMPACT_ATOMS: atom_id res chain seq x y z
N MET A 1 -13.55 12.27 -24.67
CA MET A 1 -13.96 10.96 -24.09
C MET A 1 -14.94 11.27 -22.98
N THR A 2 -16.16 10.72 -23.00
CA THR A 2 -17.19 11.02 -21.98
C THR A 2 -17.34 9.80 -21.06
N ALA A 3 -16.77 9.86 -19.86
CA ALA A 3 -16.93 8.83 -18.84
C ALA A 3 -17.96 9.28 -17.79
N SER A 4 -18.72 8.34 -17.22
CA SER A 4 -19.72 8.67 -16.20
C SER A 4 -19.72 7.64 -15.07
N PHE A 5 -19.64 8.14 -13.83
CA PHE A 5 -19.76 7.30 -12.64
C PHE A 5 -21.16 6.69 -12.49
N LYS A 6 -22.16 7.27 -13.16
CA LYS A 6 -23.53 6.74 -13.19
C LYS A 6 -23.57 5.31 -13.74
N HIS A 7 -22.75 4.99 -14.74
CA HIS A 7 -22.68 3.63 -15.30
C HIS A 7 -22.35 2.56 -14.26
N LEU A 8 -21.53 2.89 -13.25
CA LEU A 8 -21.20 1.95 -12.18
C LEU A 8 -22.35 1.78 -11.19
N ARG A 9 -23.11 2.85 -10.93
CA ARG A 9 -24.33 2.79 -10.10
C ARG A 9 -25.43 1.98 -10.77
N ASP A 10 -25.64 2.21 -12.06
CA ASP A 10 -26.63 1.49 -12.86
C ASP A 10 -26.25 0.00 -12.98
N LEU A 11 -24.96 -0.29 -13.26
CA LEU A 11 -24.42 -1.65 -13.24
C LEU A 11 -24.70 -2.36 -11.90
N HIS A 12 -24.36 -1.73 -10.77
CA HIS A 12 -24.59 -2.32 -9.45
C HIS A 12 -26.08 -2.51 -9.16
N LYS A 13 -26.94 -1.58 -9.57
CA LYS A 13 -28.39 -1.70 -9.38
C LYS A 13 -28.98 -2.88 -10.16
N GLU A 14 -28.53 -3.09 -11.39
CA GLU A 14 -28.96 -4.21 -12.23
C GLU A 14 -28.39 -5.56 -11.77
N GLU A 15 -27.17 -5.58 -11.24
CA GLU A 15 -26.51 -6.81 -10.78
C GLU A 15 -26.82 -7.19 -9.32
N SER A 16 -27.25 -6.24 -8.49
CA SER A 16 -27.60 -6.49 -7.08
C SER A 16 -28.57 -7.65 -6.83
N PRO A 17 -29.60 -7.92 -7.68
CA PRO A 17 -30.48 -9.06 -7.47
C PRO A 17 -29.93 -10.38 -8.06
N LEU A 18 -28.82 -10.35 -8.81
CA LEU A 18 -28.26 -11.52 -9.48
C LEU A 18 -27.31 -12.30 -8.56
N LEU A 19 -27.38 -13.63 -8.62
CA LEU A 19 -26.45 -14.51 -7.88
C LEU A 19 -25.02 -14.49 -8.44
N LEU A 20 -24.89 -14.24 -9.75
CA LEU A 20 -23.62 -14.10 -10.45
C LEU A 20 -23.56 -12.69 -11.04
N ASN A 21 -22.59 -11.91 -10.57
CA ASN A 21 -22.39 -10.52 -10.98
C ASN A 21 -20.97 -10.29 -11.49
N SER A 22 -20.84 -9.45 -12.51
CA SER A 22 -19.55 -9.15 -13.12
C SER A 22 -18.73 -8.20 -12.24
N GLY A 23 -19.42 -7.29 -11.55
CA GLY A 23 -18.86 -6.37 -10.56
C GLY A 23 -18.94 -6.90 -9.12
N TYR A 24 -18.67 -8.18 -8.88
CA TYR A 24 -18.88 -8.84 -7.58
C TYR A 24 -18.23 -8.16 -6.36
N GLY A 25 -17.15 -7.39 -6.58
CA GLY A 25 -16.48 -6.62 -5.53
C GLY A 25 -17.07 -5.23 -5.28
N LEU A 26 -17.95 -4.74 -6.15
CA LEU A 26 -18.49 -3.39 -6.09
C LEU A 26 -19.63 -3.33 -5.07
N THR A 27 -19.49 -2.47 -4.06
CA THR A 27 -20.50 -2.32 -3.01
C THR A 27 -21.18 -0.94 -3.06
N SER A 28 -22.37 -0.84 -2.46
CA SER A 28 -23.05 0.46 -2.29
C SER A 28 -22.19 1.48 -1.53
N LYS A 29 -21.31 1.02 -0.63
CA LYS A 29 -20.37 1.88 0.11
C LYS A 29 -19.31 2.49 -0.80
N ALA A 30 -18.78 1.71 -1.74
CA ALA A 30 -17.84 2.21 -2.74
C ALA A 30 -18.47 3.23 -3.70
N LEU A 31 -19.78 3.09 -3.98
CA LEU A 31 -20.52 3.98 -4.88
C LEU A 31 -21.06 5.24 -4.20
N ASN A 32 -21.31 5.16 -2.89
CA ASN A 32 -21.89 6.24 -2.08
C ASN A 32 -21.19 6.32 -0.71
N PRO A 33 -19.90 6.67 -0.65
CA PRO A 33 -19.13 6.65 0.59
C PRO A 33 -19.53 7.80 1.52
N SER A 34 -19.70 7.48 2.80
CA SER A 34 -19.81 8.48 3.89
C SER A 34 -18.50 9.25 4.09
N SER A 35 -18.52 10.33 4.87
CA SER A 35 -17.32 11.14 5.14
C SER A 35 -16.15 10.33 5.72
N PHE A 36 -16.44 9.32 6.55
CA PHE A 36 -15.42 8.41 7.09
C PHE A 36 -14.92 7.41 6.05
N GLU A 37 -15.82 6.87 5.23
CA GLU A 37 -15.50 5.85 4.23
C GLU A 37 -14.71 6.41 3.04
N ARG A 38 -14.76 7.72 2.78
CA ARG A 38 -13.98 8.37 1.70
C ARG A 38 -12.47 8.26 1.87
N GLN A 39 -11.98 7.97 3.07
CA GLN A 39 -10.56 7.74 3.35
C GLN A 39 -10.15 6.26 3.17
N ASP A 40 -11.09 5.34 2.99
CA ASP A 40 -10.79 3.92 2.83
C ASP A 40 -10.39 3.60 1.39
N VAL A 41 -9.09 3.41 1.19
CA VAL A 41 -8.51 3.00 -0.10
C VAL A 41 -9.12 1.69 -0.60
N LYS A 42 -9.56 0.78 0.28
CA LYS A 42 -10.18 -0.49 -0.13
C LYS A 42 -11.47 -0.27 -0.92
N LEU A 43 -12.27 0.74 -0.57
CA LEU A 43 -13.49 1.07 -1.31
C LEU A 43 -13.16 1.65 -2.69
N VAL A 44 -12.10 2.44 -2.80
CA VAL A 44 -11.61 2.95 -4.09
C VAL A 44 -11.14 1.81 -4.99
N LEU A 45 -10.47 0.79 -4.42
CA LEU A 45 -10.04 -0.41 -5.16
C LEU A 45 -11.20 -1.31 -5.59
N GLN A 46 -12.39 -1.19 -5.00
CA GLN A 46 -13.59 -1.85 -5.52
C GLN A 46 -14.08 -1.18 -6.80
N VAL A 47 -13.96 0.15 -6.91
CA VAL A 47 -14.33 0.92 -8.10
C VAL A 47 -13.30 0.69 -9.22
N PHE A 48 -12.03 0.92 -8.92
CA PHE A 48 -10.94 0.69 -9.86
C PHE A 48 -10.48 -0.76 -9.78
N ASN A 49 -11.24 -1.61 -10.46
CA ASN A 49 -11.00 -3.05 -10.53
C ASN A 49 -11.09 -3.53 -11.99
N PRO A 50 -10.20 -4.45 -12.45
CA PRO A 50 -10.26 -5.00 -13.80
C PRO A 50 -11.65 -5.55 -14.19
N HIS A 51 -12.33 -6.24 -13.27
CA HIS A 51 -13.67 -6.79 -13.53
C HIS A 51 -14.71 -5.68 -13.71
N VAL A 52 -14.62 -4.62 -12.91
CA VAL A 52 -15.51 -3.45 -13.01
C VAL A 52 -15.21 -2.62 -14.26
N ALA A 53 -13.99 -2.66 -14.79
CA ALA A 53 -13.67 -2.05 -16.08
C ALA A 53 -14.29 -2.82 -17.25
N GLU A 54 -14.27 -4.15 -17.21
CA GLU A 54 -14.81 -4.98 -18.30
C GLU A 54 -16.35 -5.09 -18.27
N ALA A 55 -16.97 -5.04 -17.09
CA ALA A 55 -18.42 -5.22 -16.95
C ALA A 55 -19.27 -4.22 -17.75
N PRO A 56 -18.99 -2.89 -17.73
CA PRO A 56 -19.68 -1.94 -18.61
C PRO A 56 -19.36 -2.17 -20.10
N ALA A 57 -18.15 -2.63 -20.43
CA ALA A 57 -17.74 -2.88 -21.81
C ALA A 57 -18.43 -4.13 -22.41
N ALA A 58 -18.82 -5.10 -21.58
CA ALA A 58 -19.58 -6.27 -22.00
C ALA A 58 -21.06 -5.94 -22.32
N ARG A 59 -21.56 -4.79 -21.87
CA ARG A 59 -22.96 -4.33 -22.06
C ARG A 59 -23.13 -3.32 -23.19
N LYS A 60 -22.16 -3.23 -24.10
CA LYS A 60 -22.20 -2.34 -25.28
C LYS A 60 -23.46 -2.63 -26.10
N GLY A 61 -24.29 -1.61 -26.32
CA GLY A 61 -25.52 -1.69 -27.14
C GLY A 61 -26.82 -1.46 -26.37
N HIS A 62 -26.80 -1.50 -25.03
CA HIS A 62 -27.93 -1.03 -24.23
C HIS A 62 -28.00 0.50 -24.22
N THR A 63 -29.21 1.05 -24.40
CA THR A 63 -29.49 2.49 -24.41
C THR A 63 -29.03 3.20 -23.14
N ASP A 64 -29.07 2.51 -22.00
CA ASP A 64 -28.69 3.05 -20.68
C ASP A 64 -27.17 3.10 -20.45
N PHE A 65 -26.38 2.47 -21.33
CA PHE A 65 -24.92 2.37 -21.26
C PHE A 65 -24.22 3.12 -22.40
N GLN A 66 -24.81 4.22 -22.86
CA GLN A 66 -24.17 5.11 -23.83
C GLN A 66 -22.84 5.63 -23.25
N HIS A 67 -21.73 5.44 -23.96
CA HIS A 67 -20.38 5.75 -23.49
C HIS A 67 -19.84 4.87 -22.33
N ALA A 68 -20.44 3.71 -22.05
CA ALA A 68 -19.88 2.74 -21.11
C ALA A 68 -18.44 2.33 -21.46
N THR A 69 -18.12 2.24 -22.76
CA THR A 69 -16.75 2.02 -23.26
C THR A 69 -15.78 3.09 -22.77
N ALA A 70 -16.17 4.37 -22.81
CA ALA A 70 -15.30 5.45 -22.35
C ALA A 70 -15.08 5.41 -20.83
N THR A 71 -16.07 4.92 -20.07
CA THR A 71 -15.92 4.70 -18.62
C THR A 71 -14.96 3.55 -18.33
N ALA A 72 -15.07 2.44 -19.06
CA ALA A 72 -14.13 1.34 -18.98
C ALA A 72 -12.69 1.78 -19.27
N GLU A 73 -12.48 2.55 -20.35
CA GLU A 73 -11.15 3.08 -20.70
C GLU A 73 -10.60 4.01 -19.62
N PHE A 74 -11.43 4.90 -19.05
CA PHE A 74 -11.02 5.75 -17.93
C PHE A 74 -10.54 4.93 -16.72
N ILE A 75 -11.31 3.90 -16.33
CA ILE A 75 -10.94 3.01 -15.23
C ILE A 75 -9.63 2.29 -15.53
N LYS A 76 -9.43 1.82 -16.77
CA LYS A 76 -8.19 1.16 -17.22
C LYS A 76 -6.97 2.08 -17.14
N ILE A 77 -7.11 3.37 -17.47
CA ILE A 77 -6.02 4.35 -17.34
C ILE A 77 -5.58 4.47 -15.88
N ILE A 78 -6.53 4.69 -14.96
CA ILE A 78 -6.23 4.82 -13.53
C ILE A 78 -5.68 3.52 -12.94
N LEU A 79 -6.25 2.37 -13.31
CA LEU A 79 -5.76 1.04 -12.90
C LEU A 79 -4.31 0.83 -13.32
N ARG A 80 -3.96 1.14 -14.56
CA ARG A 80 -2.60 0.95 -15.07
C ARG A 80 -1.62 1.86 -14.36
N TRP A 81 -1.98 3.12 -14.13
CA TRP A 81 -1.20 4.03 -13.30
C TRP A 81 -0.97 3.45 -11.89
N TRP A 82 -2.04 3.00 -11.23
CA TRP A 82 -1.96 2.40 -9.89
C TRP A 82 -1.08 1.15 -9.84
N SER A 83 -1.21 0.25 -10.82
CA SER A 83 -0.39 -0.96 -10.95
C SER A 83 1.11 -0.64 -10.95
N ILE A 84 1.52 0.42 -11.67
CA ILE A 84 2.92 0.85 -11.79
C ILE A 84 3.43 1.48 -10.50
N VAL A 85 2.68 2.43 -9.93
CA VAL A 85 3.16 3.22 -8.78
C VAL A 85 3.09 2.46 -7.45
N ASN A 86 2.31 1.38 -7.36
CA ASN A 86 2.11 0.59 -6.15
C ASN A 86 2.87 -0.75 -6.17
N VAL A 87 4.03 -0.82 -6.84
CA VAL A 87 4.91 -2.01 -6.81
C VAL A 87 5.81 -1.96 -5.57
N LYS A 88 5.53 -2.83 -4.59
CA LYS A 88 6.21 -2.88 -3.29
C LYS A 88 7.19 -4.05 -3.13
N THR A 89 7.08 -5.07 -3.98
CA THR A 89 7.94 -6.27 -3.96
C THR A 89 8.38 -6.63 -5.36
N PRO A 90 9.60 -7.21 -5.53
CA PRO A 90 10.10 -7.58 -6.86
C PRO A 90 9.25 -8.64 -7.57
N SER A 91 8.60 -9.53 -6.83
CA SER A 91 7.82 -10.64 -7.38
C SER A 91 6.35 -10.31 -7.67
N LYS A 92 5.89 -9.09 -7.38
CA LYS A 92 4.47 -8.70 -7.52
C LYS A 92 3.95 -8.96 -8.93
N GLY A 93 4.64 -8.43 -9.94
CA GLY A 93 4.26 -8.61 -11.35
C GLY A 93 4.27 -10.07 -11.80
N PHE A 94 5.21 -10.88 -11.29
CA PHE A 94 5.26 -12.32 -11.58
C PHE A 94 4.04 -13.06 -11.01
N HIS A 95 3.70 -12.83 -9.73
CA HIS A 95 2.55 -13.48 -9.10
C HIS A 95 1.23 -13.08 -9.74
N HIS A 96 1.10 -11.81 -10.14
CA HIS A 96 -0.12 -11.28 -10.76
C HIS A 96 -0.14 -11.45 -12.28
N ARG A 97 0.95 -11.96 -12.89
CA ARG A 97 1.12 -12.08 -14.34
C ARG A 97 0.85 -10.76 -15.08
N ASN A 98 1.34 -9.65 -14.52
CA ASN A 98 1.11 -8.30 -15.03
C ASN A 98 2.43 -7.54 -15.17
N VAL A 99 2.81 -7.23 -16.41
CA VAL A 99 4.04 -6.48 -16.76
C VAL A 99 4.05 -5.08 -16.14
N TYR A 100 2.87 -4.47 -15.96
CA TYR A 100 2.76 -3.15 -15.32
C TYR A 100 2.97 -3.18 -13.80
N GLU A 101 3.02 -4.36 -13.18
CA GLU A 101 3.28 -4.54 -11.75
C GLU A 101 4.68 -5.10 -11.47
N GLU A 102 5.52 -5.18 -12.50
CA GLU A 102 6.93 -5.51 -12.35
C GLU A 102 7.73 -4.27 -11.91
N PRO A 103 8.86 -4.47 -11.22
CA PRO A 103 9.78 -3.39 -10.90
C PRO A 103 10.19 -2.62 -12.15
N MET A 104 10.27 -1.29 -12.05
CA MET A 104 10.81 -0.49 -13.15
C MET A 104 12.33 -0.68 -13.19
N SER A 105 12.87 -0.92 -14.37
CA SER A 105 14.28 -1.24 -14.57
C SER A 105 14.86 -0.43 -15.72
N ASN A 106 16.18 -0.51 -15.89
CA ASN A 106 16.93 0.22 -16.92
C ASN A 106 16.74 -0.34 -18.35
N HIS A 107 15.50 -0.66 -18.73
CA HIS A 107 15.20 -1.01 -20.10
C HIS A 107 14.87 0.26 -20.86
N THR A 108 15.60 0.51 -21.95
CA THR A 108 15.45 1.67 -22.83
C THR A 108 14.00 1.82 -23.32
N ASP A 109 13.28 0.71 -23.43
CA ASP A 109 11.88 0.62 -23.86
C ASP A 109 10.95 0.06 -22.75
N ASP A 110 11.11 0.47 -21.49
CA ASP A 110 10.18 0.04 -20.43
C ASP A 110 8.77 0.61 -20.70
N PRO A 111 7.75 -0.25 -20.96
CA PRO A 111 6.38 0.20 -21.24
C PRO A 111 5.77 1.00 -20.08
N LYS A 112 6.26 0.79 -18.84
CA LYS A 112 5.82 1.53 -17.65
C LYS A 112 6.25 2.98 -17.72
N ALA A 113 7.50 3.25 -18.14
CA ALA A 113 8.01 4.61 -18.28
C ALA A 113 7.30 5.36 -19.42
N SER A 114 7.10 4.70 -20.57
CA SER A 114 6.33 5.26 -21.69
C SER A 114 4.89 5.56 -21.29
N PHE A 115 4.24 4.66 -20.54
CA PHE A 115 2.90 4.89 -20.03
C PHE A 115 2.84 6.08 -19.07
N LEU A 116 3.77 6.21 -18.12
CA LEU A 116 3.79 7.35 -17.19
C LEU A 116 3.99 8.68 -17.94
N SER A 117 4.82 8.70 -18.98
CA SER A 117 4.98 9.89 -19.83
C SER A 117 3.67 10.23 -20.56
N ALA A 118 3.01 9.25 -21.15
CA ALA A 118 1.72 9.43 -21.81
C ALA A 118 0.62 9.84 -20.82
N PHE A 119 0.66 9.33 -19.59
CA PHE A 119 -0.26 9.68 -18.52
C PHE A 119 -0.12 11.15 -18.12
N ILE A 120 1.11 11.67 -18.03
CA ILE A 120 1.34 13.11 -17.77
C ILE A 120 0.73 13.96 -18.90
N THR A 121 1.00 13.61 -20.16
CA THR A 121 0.39 14.30 -21.31
C THR A 121 -1.14 14.22 -21.28
N TRP A 122 -1.68 13.07 -20.88
CA TRP A 122 -3.12 12.90 -20.72
C TRP A 122 -3.70 13.81 -19.62
N LEU A 123 -3.00 14.01 -18.50
CA LEU A 123 -3.41 14.99 -17.47
C LEU A 123 -3.38 16.42 -17.99
N ASP A 124 -2.39 16.80 -18.80
CA ASP A 124 -2.29 18.13 -19.41
C ASP A 124 -3.45 18.40 -20.37
N VAL A 125 -3.79 17.40 -21.17
CA VAL A 125 -4.96 17.46 -22.06
C VAL A 125 -6.26 17.51 -21.26
N TRP A 126 -6.37 16.75 -20.17
CA TRP A 126 -7.55 16.77 -19.30
C TRP A 126 -7.73 18.15 -18.64
N GLU A 127 -6.66 18.82 -18.23
CA GLU A 127 -6.70 20.19 -17.72
C GLU A 127 -7.14 21.20 -18.80
N PHE A 128 -6.59 21.06 -20.01
CA PHE A 128 -6.83 22.00 -21.12
C PHE A 128 -8.31 22.06 -21.52
N TYR A 129 -9.01 20.92 -21.56
CA TYR A 129 -10.40 20.88 -21.99
C TYR A 129 -11.41 21.50 -21.01
N ARG A 130 -10.98 21.89 -19.79
CA ARG A 130 -11.77 22.63 -18.78
C ARG A 130 -13.24 22.23 -18.73
N HIS A 131 -13.50 20.96 -18.42
CA HIS A 131 -14.87 20.49 -18.27
C HIS A 131 -15.53 21.09 -17.01
N ASP A 132 -16.82 21.43 -17.10
CA ASP A 132 -17.57 21.99 -15.96
C ASP A 132 -17.80 20.97 -14.84
N THR A 133 -17.71 19.68 -15.16
CA THR A 133 -17.93 18.56 -14.21
C THR A 133 -16.94 17.42 -14.47
N GLY A 134 -16.71 16.59 -13.45
CA GLY A 134 -15.86 15.39 -13.59
C GLY A 134 -14.37 15.70 -13.71
N VAL A 135 -13.92 16.86 -13.20
CA VAL A 135 -12.51 17.25 -13.15
C VAL A 135 -12.01 17.14 -11.71
N LEU A 136 -10.75 16.75 -11.55
CA LEU A 136 -10.05 16.82 -10.26
C LEU A 136 -9.92 18.29 -9.83
N THR A 137 -9.80 18.56 -8.53
CA THR A 137 -9.45 19.93 -8.10
C THR A 137 -8.10 20.31 -8.66
N GLN A 138 -7.85 21.61 -8.83
CA GLN A 138 -6.60 22.11 -9.39
C GLN A 138 -5.39 21.61 -8.58
N GLU A 139 -5.52 21.57 -7.25
CA GLU A 139 -4.49 21.08 -6.33
C GLU A 139 -4.25 19.58 -6.53
N THR A 140 -5.32 18.80 -6.64
CA THR A 140 -5.23 17.33 -6.82
C THR A 140 -4.61 16.97 -8.16
N LEU A 141 -5.01 17.66 -9.23
CA LEU A 141 -4.47 17.46 -10.57
C LEU A 141 -2.99 17.82 -10.63
N SER A 142 -2.62 18.98 -10.08
CA SER A 142 -1.24 19.43 -10.00
C SER A 142 -0.37 18.47 -9.18
N ALA A 143 -0.85 18.04 -8.01
CA ALA A 143 -0.15 17.09 -7.17
C ALA A 143 0.06 15.74 -7.88
N LEU A 144 -0.95 15.24 -8.59
CA LEU A 144 -0.85 14.00 -9.36
C LEU A 144 0.18 14.10 -10.49
N ARG A 145 0.15 15.22 -11.24
CA ARG A 145 1.12 15.51 -12.30
C ARG A 145 2.55 15.58 -11.78
N VAL A 146 2.78 16.40 -10.74
CA VAL A 146 4.11 16.57 -10.13
C VAL A 146 4.61 15.25 -9.56
N SER A 147 3.72 14.45 -8.94
CA SER A 147 4.07 13.12 -8.45
C SER A 147 4.51 12.20 -9.59
N ALA A 148 3.75 12.11 -10.68
CA ALA A 148 4.11 11.28 -11.83
C ALA A 148 5.44 11.72 -12.48
N GLN A 149 5.66 13.02 -12.63
CA GLN A 149 6.92 13.59 -13.13
C GLN A 149 8.09 13.26 -12.20
N SER A 150 7.89 13.40 -10.89
CA SER A 150 8.91 13.10 -9.88
C SER A 150 9.29 11.62 -9.88
N LEU A 151 8.32 10.72 -10.03
CA LEU A 151 8.59 9.27 -10.10
C LEU A 151 9.40 8.90 -11.36
N LEU A 152 9.13 9.55 -12.50
CA LEU A 152 9.93 9.38 -13.72
C LEU A 152 11.35 9.95 -13.57
N ALA A 153 11.49 11.12 -12.97
CA ALA A 153 12.81 11.72 -12.71
C ALA A 153 13.62 10.86 -11.73
N LEU A 154 12.97 10.35 -10.68
CA LEU A 154 13.56 9.43 -9.70
C LEU A 154 14.03 8.14 -10.38
N LEU A 155 13.21 7.54 -11.25
CA LEU A 155 13.62 6.37 -12.04
C LEU A 155 14.90 6.67 -12.82
N LYS A 156 14.92 7.77 -13.57
CA LYS A 156 16.08 8.16 -14.38
C LYS A 156 17.32 8.30 -13.51
N TYR A 157 17.24 9.03 -12.40
CA TYR A 157 18.36 9.24 -11.49
C TYR A 157 18.86 7.94 -10.84
N CYS A 158 17.96 7.10 -10.31
CA CYS A 158 18.34 5.83 -9.69
C CYS A 158 19.01 4.87 -10.68
N VAL A 159 18.63 4.95 -11.95
CA VAL A 159 19.17 4.09 -13.00
C VAL A 159 20.48 4.65 -13.58
N SER A 160 20.53 5.94 -13.93
CA SER A 160 21.68 6.56 -14.57
C SER A 160 22.82 6.82 -13.60
N GLU A 161 22.52 7.42 -12.43
CA GLU A 161 23.53 7.88 -11.48
C GLU A 161 23.84 6.84 -10.41
N LEU A 162 22.82 6.16 -9.88
CA LEU A 162 23.00 5.18 -8.79
C LEU A 162 23.21 3.75 -9.28
N HIS A 163 23.06 3.51 -10.58
CA HIS A 163 23.20 2.19 -11.22
C HIS A 163 22.35 1.08 -10.57
N PHE A 164 21.16 1.42 -10.07
CA PHE A 164 20.25 0.44 -9.51
C PHE A 164 19.69 -0.47 -10.61
N LYS A 165 19.65 -1.78 -10.35
CA LYS A 165 19.07 -2.78 -11.27
C LYS A 165 17.59 -2.52 -11.53
N TYR A 166 16.86 -2.12 -10.49
CA TYR A 166 15.44 -1.80 -10.56
C TYR A 166 15.04 -0.88 -9.39
N ILE A 167 13.87 -0.25 -9.51
CA ILE A 167 13.24 0.55 -8.47
C ILE A 167 11.82 0.05 -8.18
N LEU A 168 11.42 0.12 -6.91
CA LEU A 168 10.08 -0.22 -6.44
C LEU A 168 9.35 1.07 -6.08
N LEU A 169 8.55 1.61 -7.00
CA LEU A 169 7.87 2.90 -6.78
C LEU A 169 6.92 2.89 -5.57
N GLY A 170 6.35 1.74 -5.22
CA GLY A 170 5.48 1.61 -4.05
C GLY A 170 6.20 1.79 -2.72
N LYS A 171 7.53 1.87 -2.71
CA LYS A 171 8.33 2.21 -1.52
C LYS A 171 8.46 3.71 -1.27
N VAL A 172 8.08 4.55 -2.24
CA VAL A 172 8.12 6.02 -2.13
C VAL A 172 6.88 6.57 -1.40
N GLN A 173 5.85 5.73 -1.21
CA GLN A 173 4.58 6.11 -0.59
C GLN A 173 4.65 6.24 0.95
N THR A 174 3.69 6.95 1.53
CA THR A 174 3.58 7.19 2.98
C THR A 174 2.91 6.06 3.76
N ASP A 175 2.44 5.00 3.12
CA ASP A 175 1.76 3.87 3.79
C ASP A 175 2.53 3.29 5.00
N PRO A 176 3.87 3.12 4.98
CA PRO A 176 4.60 2.63 6.16
C PRO A 176 4.51 3.59 7.35
N LEU A 177 4.47 4.91 7.08
CA LEU A 177 4.29 5.94 8.10
C LEU A 177 2.87 5.90 8.66
N GLU A 178 1.86 5.77 7.81
CA GLU A 178 0.46 5.61 8.23
C GLU A 178 0.25 4.32 9.05
N SER A 179 0.89 3.23 8.65
CA SER A 179 0.91 1.98 9.43
C SER A 179 1.53 2.20 10.81
N ARG A 180 2.61 2.97 10.91
CA ARG A 180 3.23 3.33 12.19
C ARG A 180 2.30 4.19 13.06
N PHE A 181 1.59 5.16 12.47
CA PHE A 181 0.57 5.93 13.19
C PHE A 181 -0.59 5.04 13.68
N GLY A 182 -1.03 4.08 12.87
CA GLY A 182 -2.03 3.09 13.28
C GLY A 182 -1.59 2.26 14.49
N GLN A 183 -0.31 1.89 14.57
CA GLN A 183 0.25 1.20 15.75
C GLN A 183 0.18 2.07 17.01
N TYR A 184 0.44 3.38 16.90
CA TYR A 184 0.29 4.29 18.03
C TYR A 184 -1.16 4.36 18.51
N SER A 185 -2.11 4.52 17.60
CA SER A 185 -3.54 4.55 17.96
C SER A 185 -4.00 3.26 18.61
N GLN A 186 -3.63 2.10 18.05
CA GLN A 186 -3.96 0.79 18.63
C GLN A 186 -3.35 0.61 20.03
N SER A 187 -2.12 1.08 20.23
CA SER A 187 -1.43 1.05 21.51
C SER A 187 -2.10 1.91 22.58
N ALA A 188 -2.83 2.95 22.17
CA ALA A 188 -3.62 3.84 23.02
C ALA A 188 -5.11 3.43 23.11
N GLY A 189 -5.46 2.18 22.78
CA GLY A 189 -6.84 1.68 22.87
C GLY A 189 -7.72 2.03 21.66
N GLY A 190 -7.12 2.36 20.52
CA GLY A 190 -7.85 2.73 19.29
C GLY A 190 -8.22 4.21 19.20
N GLN A 191 -7.69 5.06 20.07
CA GLN A 191 -7.94 6.49 20.07
C GLN A 191 -6.96 7.26 19.18
N TYR A 192 -7.47 8.21 18.39
CA TYR A 192 -6.64 9.08 17.54
C TYR A 192 -6.07 10.30 18.29
N HIS A 193 -6.66 10.67 19.42
CA HIS A 193 -6.14 11.72 20.31
C HIS A 193 -5.10 11.12 21.26
N ILE A 194 -3.85 11.07 20.80
CA ILE A 194 -2.70 10.52 21.54
C ILE A 194 -1.86 11.69 22.05
N SER A 195 -1.51 11.68 23.34
CA SER A 195 -0.57 12.66 23.88
C SER A 195 0.86 12.42 23.40
N VAL A 196 1.68 13.47 23.34
CA VAL A 196 3.11 13.37 22.97
C VAL A 196 3.83 12.35 23.87
N ARG A 197 3.49 12.31 25.16
CA ARG A 197 4.03 11.35 26.12
C ARG A 197 3.72 9.90 25.71
N GLN A 198 2.45 9.59 25.44
CA GLN A 198 2.04 8.24 25.01
C GLN A 198 2.69 7.84 23.69
N LEU A 199 2.89 8.79 22.77
CA LEU A 199 3.60 8.56 21.53
C LEU A 199 5.06 8.17 21.79
N CYS A 200 5.78 8.91 22.64
CA CYS A 200 7.16 8.59 23.01
C CYS A 200 7.28 7.23 23.73
N GLU A 201 6.38 6.93 24.66
CA GLU A 201 6.35 5.65 25.38
C GLU A 201 6.10 4.47 24.42
N THR A 202 5.13 4.63 23.51
CA THR A 202 4.82 3.61 22.50
C THR A 202 5.98 3.42 21.53
N GLU A 203 6.62 4.50 21.11
CA GLU A 203 7.79 4.46 20.22
C GLU A 203 8.97 3.73 20.88
N GLY A 204 9.24 4.01 22.15
CA GLY A 204 10.25 3.28 22.93
C GLY A 204 9.95 1.78 22.97
N ARG A 205 8.70 1.40 23.20
CA ARG A 205 8.27 0.00 23.19
C ARG A 205 8.45 -0.67 21.83
N ILE A 206 8.04 -0.02 20.73
CA ILE A 206 8.18 -0.60 19.38
C ILE A 206 9.67 -0.76 19.02
N ARG A 207 10.53 0.20 19.37
CA ARG A 207 11.98 0.08 19.15
C ARG A 207 12.58 -1.09 19.92
N LEU A 208 12.24 -1.25 21.20
CA LEU A 208 12.69 -2.37 22.01
C LEU A 208 12.23 -3.71 21.42
N GLN A 209 10.96 -3.82 21.00
CA GLN A 209 10.43 -5.02 20.35
C GLN A 209 11.15 -5.36 19.04
N ASN A 210 11.60 -4.36 18.28
CA ASN A 210 12.35 -4.58 17.04
C ASN A 210 13.83 -4.90 17.28
N ALA A 211 14.42 -4.43 18.39
CA ALA A 211 15.82 -4.65 18.73
C ALA A 211 16.05 -6.00 19.44
N LEU A 212 15.05 -6.49 20.16
CA LEU A 212 15.13 -7.79 20.82
C LEU A 212 15.09 -8.92 19.76
N PRO A 213 15.94 -9.95 19.90
CA PRO A 213 15.82 -11.16 19.08
C PRO A 213 14.40 -11.69 19.21
N ARG A 214 13.73 -11.91 18.07
CA ARG A 214 12.50 -12.69 18.07
C ARG A 214 12.88 -14.12 18.39
N ASN A 215 12.83 -14.47 19.68
CA ASN A 215 12.94 -15.86 20.10
C ASN A 215 11.91 -16.65 19.30
N SER A 216 12.38 -17.60 18.51
CA SER A 216 11.50 -18.52 17.82
C SER A 216 10.83 -19.41 18.88
N ASN A 217 9.64 -19.94 18.61
CA ASN A 217 9.00 -20.89 19.53
C ASN A 217 9.88 -22.13 19.83
N ASN A 218 10.92 -22.39 19.03
CA ASN A 218 11.91 -23.43 19.31
C ASN A 218 12.91 -23.04 20.41
N ASP A 219 13.19 -21.74 20.61
CA ASP A 219 14.11 -21.27 21.66
C ASP A 219 13.47 -21.33 23.06
N LEU A 220 12.13 -21.32 23.12
CA LEU A 220 11.37 -21.41 24.37
C LEU A 220 11.14 -22.86 24.85
N ARG A 221 11.28 -23.86 23.98
CA ARG A 221 11.14 -25.28 24.35
C ARG A 221 12.25 -25.77 25.26
N GLY A 222 13.42 -25.14 25.24
CA GLY A 222 14.52 -25.47 26.15
C GLY A 222 14.32 -25.02 27.60
N ILE A 223 13.24 -24.28 27.89
CA ILE A 223 12.93 -23.78 29.24
C ILE A 223 11.89 -24.68 29.94
N GLU A 224 11.13 -25.49 29.19
CA GLU A 224 10.06 -26.35 29.75
C GLU A 224 10.52 -27.79 30.09
N GLU A 225 11.75 -28.20 29.77
CA GLU A 225 12.25 -29.57 30.04
C GLU A 225 13.06 -29.75 31.33
N THR A 226 13.14 -28.75 32.22
CA THR A 226 13.84 -28.90 33.52
C THR A 226 12.92 -29.04 34.74
N ASP A 227 11.66 -29.46 34.55
CA ASP A 227 10.74 -29.80 35.64
C ASP A 227 10.77 -31.29 36.02
N SER A 228 11.97 -31.89 36.02
CA SER A 228 12.22 -33.13 36.78
C SER A 228 13.16 -32.82 37.94
N VAL A 229 12.56 -32.55 39.09
CA VAL A 229 13.23 -32.45 40.39
C VAL A 229 14.11 -33.69 40.61
N ARG A 230 15.44 -33.48 40.58
CA ARG A 230 16.39 -34.31 41.31
C ARG A 230 17.15 -33.42 42.28
N ASP A 231 16.85 -33.65 43.55
CA ASP A 231 17.47 -33.03 44.70
C ASP A 231 18.98 -33.31 44.72
N ALA A 232 19.77 -32.26 44.54
CA ALA A 232 21.17 -32.16 44.94
C ALA A 232 21.52 -30.67 45.02
N GLY A 233 21.27 -30.07 46.18
CA GLY A 233 21.60 -28.69 46.46
C GLY A 233 23.05 -28.37 46.06
N THR A 234 23.21 -27.46 45.10
CA THR A 234 24.51 -26.84 44.83
C THR A 234 24.31 -25.33 44.88
N SER A 235 24.50 -24.79 46.08
CA SER A 235 24.68 -23.37 46.33
C SER A 235 25.83 -22.86 45.45
N PHE A 236 25.56 -21.86 44.62
CA PHE A 236 26.58 -21.18 43.84
C PHE A 236 27.52 -20.44 44.81
N ARG A 237 28.63 -21.09 45.20
CA ARG A 237 29.71 -20.48 45.98
C ARG A 237 30.73 -19.87 45.04
N VAL A 238 30.85 -18.55 45.09
CA VAL A 238 32.03 -17.85 44.56
C VAL A 238 33.18 -18.14 45.53
N HIS A 239 34.23 -18.80 45.05
CA HIS A 239 35.45 -19.01 45.82
C HIS A 239 36.31 -17.75 45.70
N VAL A 240 36.40 -16.97 46.78
CA VAL A 240 37.36 -15.88 46.95
C VAL A 240 38.63 -16.49 47.52
N SER A 241 39.77 -16.29 46.86
CA SER A 241 41.07 -16.73 47.33
C SER A 241 41.71 -15.67 48.23
N ASP A 242 42.63 -16.07 49.11
CA ASP A 242 43.33 -15.12 49.99
C ASP A 242 44.15 -14.08 49.19
N ALA A 243 44.53 -14.38 47.95
CA ALA A 243 45.16 -13.43 47.04
C ALA A 243 44.21 -12.28 46.63
N ASP A 244 42.91 -12.56 46.49
CA ASP A 244 41.89 -11.56 46.14
C ASP A 244 41.60 -10.58 47.30
N LEU A 245 41.91 -11.00 48.54
CA LEU A 245 41.76 -10.17 49.74
C LEU A 245 42.98 -9.27 50.00
N ASP A 246 44.18 -9.70 49.58
CA ASP A 246 45.41 -8.92 49.73
C ASP A 246 45.50 -7.76 48.72
N GLU A 247 44.95 -7.92 47.50
CA GLU A 247 44.84 -6.81 46.52
C GLU A 247 43.91 -5.67 46.98
N LEU A 248 42.98 -5.95 47.89
CA LEU A 248 42.09 -4.93 48.47
C LEU A 248 42.71 -4.17 49.65
N ARG A 249 43.90 -4.58 50.13
CA ARG A 249 44.58 -3.99 51.29
C ARG A 249 45.90 -3.28 50.95
N ALA A 250 46.26 -3.18 49.67
CA ALA A 250 47.40 -2.42 49.17
C ALA A 250 47.00 -1.02 48.68
#